data_AF-Q32IA4-F1
#
_entry.id   AF-Q32IA4-F1
#
_cell.length_a   1.000
_cell.length_b   1.000
_cell.length_c   1.000
_cell.angle_alpha   90.00
_cell.angle_beta   90.00
_cell.angle_gamma   90.00
#
_symmetry.space_group_name_H-M   'P 1'
#
loop_
_entity.id
_entity.type
_entity.pdbx_description
1 polymer ?
#
loop_
_entity_poly.entity_id
_entity_poly.type
_entity_poly.pdbx_seq_one_letter_code
_entity_poly.pdbx_strand_id
1 'polypeptide(L)'
;MAHIRTRETYGTRRLQTELAENGIIVGRDRLARLRKELRLRCKQKRKFRATTNSNHNLPVAPNLLNQTFAPTAPNQVWVADLTYVATQEGWLYLAGIKDVYTCEIVGYAMGERMTKELTGKALFMALRSQRPPAGLIHHSDRGSQYCAYDYRVIQEQFGLKTSMSRKGNCYDNAPMESFWGTPKNESLSHYRFNNRDEAISVIREYIEIFYNRQRRHSRLGNISPAAFREKYHQMAA
;
A
#
# COMPACT_ATOMS: atom_id res chain seq x y z
N MET A 1 -10.62 0.78 -25.25
CA MET A 1 -11.44 0.76 -24.01
C MET A 1 -10.69 0.21 -22.79
N ALA A 2 -10.19 -1.04 -22.79
CA ALA A 2 -9.52 -1.64 -21.62
C ALA A 2 -8.33 -0.81 -21.07
N HIS A 3 -7.58 -0.12 -21.94
CA HIS A 3 -6.50 0.78 -21.53
C HIS A 3 -6.99 1.92 -20.63
N ILE A 4 -8.09 2.60 -21.01
CA ILE A 4 -8.69 3.70 -20.24
C ILE A 4 -9.34 3.16 -18.96
N ARG A 5 -10.08 2.05 -19.05
CA ARG A 5 -10.72 1.40 -17.89
C ARG A 5 -9.72 1.05 -16.79
N THR A 6 -8.52 0.60 -17.18
CA THR A 6 -7.42 0.29 -16.25
C THR A 6 -6.58 1.51 -15.88
N ARG A 7 -7.11 2.71 -16.09
CA ARG A 7 -6.49 4.02 -15.81
C ARG A 7 -5.14 4.21 -16.49
N GLU A 8 -4.94 3.53 -17.60
CA GLU A 8 -3.71 3.52 -18.38
C GLU A 8 -2.50 2.97 -17.60
N THR A 9 -2.73 2.19 -16.54
CA THR A 9 -1.65 1.68 -15.67
C THR A 9 -1.16 0.28 -16.06
N TYR A 10 -2.01 -0.51 -16.73
CA TYR A 10 -1.72 -1.92 -16.99
C TYR A 10 -0.77 -2.11 -18.18
N GLY A 11 0.37 -2.76 -17.89
CA GLY A 11 1.22 -3.37 -18.90
C GLY A 11 0.58 -4.60 -19.54
N THR A 12 1.25 -5.18 -20.53
CA THR A 12 0.71 -6.28 -21.36
C THR A 12 0.21 -7.47 -20.54
N ARG A 13 0.93 -7.89 -19.49
CA ARG A 13 0.53 -9.04 -18.64
C ARG A 13 -0.80 -8.79 -17.91
N ARG A 14 -0.95 -7.65 -17.23
CA ARG A 14 -2.20 -7.32 -16.52
C ARG A 14 -3.35 -7.09 -17.50
N LEU A 15 -3.05 -6.42 -18.61
CA LEU A 15 -4.04 -6.12 -19.64
C LEU A 15 -4.50 -7.37 -20.40
N GLN A 16 -3.66 -8.40 -20.52
CA GLN A 16 -4.06 -9.67 -21.11
C GLN A 16 -5.17 -10.36 -20.30
N THR A 17 -4.99 -10.49 -18.98
CA THR A 17 -6.04 -11.06 -18.11
C THR A 17 -7.29 -10.18 -18.10
N GLU A 18 -7.12 -8.86 -18.10
CA GLU A 18 -8.23 -7.92 -18.19
C GLU A 18 -9.06 -8.12 -19.47
N LEU A 19 -8.41 -8.31 -20.61
CA LEU A 19 -9.08 -8.58 -21.88
C LEU A 19 -9.74 -9.96 -21.89
N ALA A 20 -9.08 -10.97 -21.33
CA ALA A 20 -9.61 -12.32 -21.26
C ALA A 20 -10.90 -12.41 -20.44
N GLU A 21 -10.98 -11.71 -19.30
CA GLU A 21 -12.22 -11.62 -18.50
C GLU A 21 -13.36 -10.89 -19.21
N ASN A 22 -13.07 -10.15 -20.29
CA ASN A 22 -14.06 -9.52 -21.15
C ASN A 22 -14.27 -10.28 -22.46
N GLY A 23 -13.90 -11.58 -22.51
CA GLY A 23 -14.08 -12.45 -23.67
C GLY A 23 -13.06 -12.25 -24.80
N ILE A 24 -12.05 -11.39 -24.63
CA ILE A 24 -11.04 -11.10 -25.65
C ILE A 24 -9.75 -11.85 -25.33
N ILE A 25 -9.55 -13.00 -25.98
CA ILE A 25 -8.31 -13.77 -25.84
C ILE A 25 -7.27 -13.26 -26.83
N VAL A 26 -6.17 -12.71 -26.30
CA VAL A 26 -5.06 -12.19 -27.10
C VAL A 26 -3.72 -12.60 -26.50
N GLY A 27 -2.78 -13.00 -27.36
CA GLY A 27 -1.40 -13.28 -26.95
C GLY A 27 -0.67 -12.01 -26.50
N ARG A 28 0.25 -12.15 -25.55
CA ARG A 28 1.05 -11.04 -24.98
C ARG A 28 1.77 -10.23 -26.06
N ASP A 29 2.36 -10.89 -27.05
CA ASP A 29 3.18 -10.23 -28.07
C ASP A 29 2.32 -9.51 -29.11
N ARG A 30 1.16 -10.07 -29.46
CA ARG A 30 0.13 -9.37 -30.26
C ARG A 30 -0.35 -8.12 -29.53
N LEU A 31 -0.60 -8.22 -28.22
CA LEU A 31 -0.98 -7.07 -27.41
C LEU A 31 0.13 -6.01 -27.35
N ALA A 32 1.40 -6.41 -27.24
CA ALA A 32 2.55 -5.48 -27.27
C ALA A 32 2.62 -4.72 -28.61
N ARG A 33 2.43 -5.43 -29.73
CA ARG A 33 2.39 -4.85 -31.08
C ARG A 33 1.23 -3.86 -31.24
N LEU A 34 0.01 -4.24 -30.86
CA LEU A 34 -1.16 -3.35 -30.92
C LEU A 34 -0.96 -2.08 -30.08
N ARG A 35 -0.34 -2.18 -28.90
CA ARG A 35 0.00 -1.00 -28.09
C ARG A 35 1.02 -0.10 -28.75
N LYS A 36 1.97 -0.65 -29.52
CA LYS A 36 2.94 0.14 -30.27
C LYS A 36 2.26 0.88 -31.42
N GLU A 37 1.44 0.18 -32.21
CA GLU A 37 0.67 0.71 -33.33
C GLU A 37 -0.29 1.83 -32.89
N LEU A 38 -1.04 1.59 -31.80
CA LEU A 38 -1.96 2.57 -31.20
C LEU A 38 -1.25 3.64 -30.34
N ARG A 39 0.08 3.61 -30.26
CA ARG A 39 0.91 4.54 -29.46
C ARG A 39 0.52 4.59 -27.97
N LEU A 40 -0.07 3.53 -27.42
CA LEU A 40 -0.49 3.45 -26.03
C LEU A 40 0.70 3.13 -25.11
N ARG A 41 0.84 3.88 -24.02
CA ARG A 41 1.90 3.71 -23.01
C ARG A 41 1.28 3.66 -21.62
N CYS A 42 1.94 2.97 -20.70
CA CYS A 42 1.49 2.99 -19.32
C CYS A 42 1.85 4.34 -18.69
N LYS A 43 0.98 4.88 -17.84
CA LYS A 43 1.34 5.96 -16.93
C LYS A 43 2.51 5.49 -16.06
N GLN A 44 3.64 6.19 -16.16
CA GLN A 44 4.84 5.93 -15.38
C GLN A 44 5.49 7.25 -14.97
N LYS A 45 6.11 7.27 -13.79
CA LYS A 45 6.96 8.38 -13.32
C LYS A 45 8.43 7.95 -13.38
N ARG A 46 9.35 8.92 -13.55
CA ARG A 46 10.81 8.69 -13.56
C ARG A 46 11.55 8.81 -12.22
N LYS A 47 11.00 9.42 -11.16
CA LYS A 47 11.79 9.70 -9.92
C LYS A 47 11.03 9.54 -8.60
N PHE A 48 11.73 8.96 -7.61
CA PHE A 48 11.35 8.81 -6.22
C PHE A 48 12.43 9.40 -5.29
N ARG A 49 12.06 9.83 -4.08
CA ARG A 49 12.97 10.32 -3.03
C ARG A 49 12.59 9.66 -1.70
N ALA A 50 13.58 9.11 -0.99
CA ALA A 50 13.43 8.53 0.34
C ALA A 50 13.64 9.59 1.43
N THR A 51 12.89 9.51 2.54
CA THR A 51 12.99 10.45 3.67
C THR A 51 12.44 9.82 4.96
N THR A 52 13.29 9.14 5.72
CA THR A 52 12.99 8.70 7.09
C THR A 52 13.88 9.49 8.06
N ASN A 53 13.32 10.03 9.14
CA ASN A 53 14.10 10.62 10.24
C ASN A 53 14.16 9.65 11.42
N SER A 54 15.26 8.92 11.51
CA SER A 54 15.55 7.98 12.60
C SER A 54 16.39 8.60 13.73
N ASN A 55 16.45 9.93 13.85
CA ASN A 55 17.24 10.61 14.88
C ASN A 55 16.37 10.94 16.09
N HIS A 56 16.19 9.98 17.00
CA HIS A 56 15.49 10.17 18.27
C HIS A 56 16.00 9.18 19.34
N ASN A 57 15.77 9.50 20.61
CA ASN A 57 16.15 8.65 21.75
C ASN A 57 15.02 7.71 22.24
N LEU A 58 13.94 7.57 21.46
CA LEU A 58 12.84 6.66 21.80
C LEU A 58 13.25 5.17 21.64
N PRO A 59 12.68 4.25 22.45
CA PRO A 59 12.92 2.82 22.34
C PRO A 59 12.56 2.25 20.96
N VAL A 60 13.36 1.29 20.51
CA VAL A 60 13.20 0.62 19.20
C VAL A 60 13.01 -0.88 19.42
N ALA A 61 12.03 -1.48 18.74
CA ALA A 61 11.80 -2.93 18.78
C ALA A 61 12.80 -3.72 17.92
N PRO A 62 13.06 -5.00 18.24
CA PRO A 62 13.82 -5.88 17.35
C PRO A 62 13.09 -6.12 16.02
N ASN A 63 13.86 -6.45 14.97
CA ASN A 63 13.29 -6.87 13.68
C ASN A 63 12.87 -8.33 13.75
N LEU A 64 11.57 -8.58 13.89
CA LEU A 64 11.00 -9.94 13.92
C LEU A 64 10.85 -10.57 12.53
N LEU A 65 10.86 -9.77 11.46
CA LEU A 65 10.67 -10.27 10.09
C LEU A 65 11.99 -10.69 9.44
N ASN A 66 13.08 -9.96 9.70
CA ASN A 66 14.38 -10.17 9.06
C ASN A 66 14.27 -10.37 7.54
N GLN A 67 13.43 -9.54 6.88
CA GLN A 67 13.13 -9.59 5.44
C GLN A 67 12.37 -10.84 4.95
N THR A 68 11.89 -11.68 5.87
CA THR A 68 11.01 -12.82 5.55
C THR A 68 9.56 -12.35 5.50
N PHE A 69 9.08 -12.01 4.29
CA PHE A 69 7.70 -11.54 4.05
C PHE A 69 6.78 -12.64 3.51
N ALA A 70 6.72 -13.76 4.24
CA ALA A 70 5.99 -14.97 3.87
C ALA A 70 4.92 -15.38 4.90
N PRO A 71 3.94 -14.51 5.21
CA PRO A 71 2.76 -14.96 5.97
C PRO A 71 1.99 -16.03 5.18
N THR A 72 1.30 -16.92 5.88
CA THR A 72 0.50 -18.02 5.32
C THR A 72 -1.00 -17.73 5.34
N ALA A 73 -1.44 -16.70 6.08
CA ALA A 73 -2.83 -16.29 6.20
C ALA A 73 -2.93 -14.75 6.34
N PRO A 74 -4.10 -14.16 6.07
CA PRO A 74 -4.38 -12.76 6.39
C PRO A 74 -4.13 -12.48 7.89
N ASN A 75 -3.78 -11.24 8.21
CA ASN A 75 -3.66 -10.76 9.59
C ASN A 75 -2.60 -11.50 10.43
N GLN A 76 -1.54 -11.99 9.79
CA GLN A 76 -0.34 -12.47 10.49
C GLN A 76 0.77 -11.43 10.54
N VAL A 77 0.93 -10.66 9.46
CA VAL A 77 1.97 -9.63 9.33
C VAL A 77 1.40 -8.41 8.64
N TRP A 78 1.41 -7.29 9.35
CA TRP A 78 1.17 -5.97 8.79
C TRP A 78 2.47 -5.18 8.73
N VAL A 79 2.63 -4.43 7.64
CA VAL A 79 3.69 -3.44 7.50
C VAL A 79 3.09 -2.03 7.50
N ALA A 80 3.79 -1.06 8.07
CA ALA A 80 3.35 0.32 8.19
C ALA A 80 4.46 1.29 7.76
N ASP A 81 4.07 2.40 7.15
CA ASP A 81 4.98 3.49 6.79
C ASP A 81 4.19 4.78 6.52
N LEU A 82 4.92 5.89 6.42
CA LEU A 82 4.41 7.22 6.09
C LEU A 82 4.88 7.66 4.71
N THR A 83 4.04 8.40 4.03
CA THR A 83 4.42 9.13 2.83
C THR A 83 3.79 10.51 2.82
N TYR A 84 4.11 11.32 1.81
CA TYR A 84 3.53 12.65 1.65
C TYR A 84 3.23 12.95 0.18
N VAL A 85 2.28 13.86 -0.01
CA VAL A 85 1.79 14.33 -1.30
C VAL A 85 1.84 15.85 -1.32
N ALA A 86 2.34 16.43 -2.40
CA ALA A 86 2.42 17.88 -2.57
C ALA A 86 1.04 18.45 -2.95
N THR A 87 0.65 19.54 -2.31
CA THR A 87 -0.51 20.38 -2.66
C THR A 87 -0.07 21.85 -2.66
N GLN A 88 -0.86 22.75 -3.24
CA GLN A 88 -0.52 24.20 -3.18
C GLN A 88 -0.63 24.78 -1.75
N GLU A 89 -1.32 24.11 -0.83
CA GLU A 89 -1.41 24.49 0.59
C GLU A 89 -0.27 23.90 1.45
N GLY A 90 0.66 23.17 0.82
CA GLY A 90 1.76 22.46 1.48
C GLY A 90 1.59 20.94 1.43
N TRP A 91 2.28 20.23 2.33
CA TRP A 91 2.28 18.77 2.33
C TRP A 91 1.00 18.20 2.96
N LEU A 92 0.51 17.12 2.35
CA LEU A 92 -0.43 16.19 2.94
C LEU A 92 0.33 14.90 3.30
N TYR A 93 0.40 14.57 4.58
CA TYR A 93 0.99 13.32 5.06
C TYR A 93 -0.05 12.21 5.04
N LEU A 94 0.39 11.01 4.67
CA LEU A 94 -0.43 9.82 4.53
C LEU A 94 0.26 8.66 5.26
N ALA A 95 -0.38 8.14 6.31
CA ALA A 95 0.00 6.89 6.96
C ALA A 95 -0.76 5.74 6.32
N GLY A 96 -0.09 4.61 6.09
CA GLY A 96 -0.70 3.40 5.55
C GLY A 96 -0.29 2.16 6.32
N ILE A 97 -1.19 1.18 6.37
CA ILE A 97 -0.97 -0.15 6.92
C ILE A 97 -1.41 -1.16 5.88
N LYS A 98 -0.51 -2.07 5.53
CA LYS A 98 -0.70 -3.07 4.50
C LYS A 98 -0.60 -4.46 5.10
N ASP A 99 -1.56 -5.31 4.77
CA ASP A 99 -1.46 -6.73 5.02
C ASP A 99 -0.50 -7.38 4.01
N VAL A 100 0.52 -8.09 4.49
CA VAL A 100 1.56 -8.67 3.63
C VAL A 100 1.05 -9.89 2.85
N TYR A 101 0.06 -10.60 3.38
CA TYR A 101 -0.53 -11.76 2.72
C TYR A 101 -1.48 -11.33 1.60
N THR A 102 -2.51 -10.53 1.94
CA THR A 102 -3.54 -10.12 0.97
C THR A 102 -3.10 -8.96 0.08
N CYS A 103 -2.01 -8.27 0.45
CA CYS A 103 -1.57 -7.01 -0.16
C CYS A 103 -2.58 -5.86 -0.07
N GLU A 104 -3.66 -5.99 0.70
CA GLU A 104 -4.63 -4.91 0.93
C GLU A 104 -4.03 -3.81 1.80
N ILE A 105 -4.45 -2.57 1.54
CA ILE A 105 -4.33 -1.50 2.52
C ILE A 105 -5.52 -1.62 3.46
N VAL A 106 -5.23 -2.05 4.68
CA VAL A 106 -6.23 -2.39 5.70
C VAL A 106 -6.57 -1.19 6.58
N GLY A 107 -5.66 -0.21 6.68
CA GLY A 107 -5.89 1.06 7.34
C GLY A 107 -5.01 2.15 6.77
N TYR A 108 -5.51 3.38 6.76
CA TYR A 108 -4.77 4.54 6.33
C TYR A 108 -5.36 5.81 6.97
N ALA A 109 -4.56 6.87 7.06
CA ALA A 109 -5.01 8.15 7.55
C ALA A 109 -4.20 9.27 6.91
N MET A 110 -4.81 10.45 6.79
CA MET A 110 -4.17 11.63 6.19
C MET A 110 -4.24 12.83 7.12
N GLY A 111 -3.25 13.70 7.05
CA GLY A 111 -3.19 14.92 7.87
C GLY A 111 -2.12 15.90 7.41
N GLU A 112 -2.23 17.14 7.85
CA GLU A 112 -1.34 18.24 7.46
C GLU A 112 0.07 18.13 8.04
N ARG A 113 0.22 17.36 9.13
CA ARG A 113 1.47 17.19 9.87
C ARG A 113 1.76 15.71 10.11
N MET A 114 3.05 15.37 10.11
CA MET A 114 3.54 14.05 10.48
C MET A 114 3.50 13.86 12.00
N THR A 115 2.42 13.29 12.51
CA THR A 115 2.12 13.18 13.94
C THR A 115 1.93 11.73 14.37
N LYS A 116 2.07 11.44 15.67
CA LYS A 116 1.78 10.10 16.23
C LYS A 116 0.28 9.78 16.18
N GLU A 117 -0.56 10.81 16.24
CA GLU A 117 -2.01 10.70 16.10
C GLU A 117 -2.40 10.27 14.68
N LEU A 118 -1.67 10.74 13.66
CA LEU A 118 -1.87 10.34 12.27
C LEU A 118 -1.62 8.84 12.08
N THR A 119 -0.50 8.32 12.58
CA THR A 119 -0.20 6.88 12.51
C THR A 119 -1.18 6.07 13.36
N GLY A 120 -1.52 6.56 14.55
CA GLY A 120 -2.52 5.93 15.43
C GLY A 120 -3.90 5.80 14.78
N LYS A 121 -4.36 6.82 14.04
CA LYS A 121 -5.63 6.76 13.27
C LYS A 121 -5.60 5.66 12.20
N ALA A 122 -4.49 5.50 11.48
CA ALA A 122 -4.34 4.44 10.49
C ALA A 122 -4.37 3.05 11.16
N LEU A 123 -3.70 2.90 12.31
CA LEU A 123 -3.73 1.67 13.11
C LEU A 123 -5.13 1.33 13.61
N PHE A 124 -5.84 2.30 14.16
CA PHE A 124 -7.20 2.09 14.63
C PHE A 124 -8.16 1.70 13.50
N MET A 125 -8.02 2.31 12.31
CA MET A 125 -8.78 1.92 11.12
C MET A 125 -8.52 0.46 10.74
N ALA A 126 -7.25 0.02 10.71
CA ALA A 126 -6.88 -1.36 10.40
C ALA A 126 -7.43 -2.35 11.41
N LEU A 127 -7.26 -2.07 12.71
CA LEU A 127 -7.77 -2.90 13.80
C LEU A 127 -9.30 -3.06 13.73
N ARG A 128 -10.02 -1.96 13.52
CA ARG A 128 -11.48 -1.98 13.41
C ARG A 128 -11.96 -2.77 12.19
N SER A 129 -11.27 -2.64 11.05
CA SER A 129 -11.70 -3.26 9.79
C SER A 129 -11.39 -4.75 9.74
N GLN A 130 -10.23 -5.17 10.25
CA GLN A 130 -9.74 -6.54 10.12
C GLN A 130 -9.96 -7.41 11.35
N ARG A 131 -10.06 -6.82 12.55
CA ARG A 131 -10.17 -7.53 13.83
C ARG A 131 -9.16 -8.69 13.94
N PRO A 132 -7.85 -8.39 13.82
CA PRO A 132 -6.83 -9.44 13.78
C PRO A 132 -6.74 -10.19 15.12
N PRO A 133 -6.28 -11.45 15.11
CA PRO A 133 -5.99 -12.17 16.34
C PRO A 133 -4.76 -11.57 17.05
N ALA A 134 -4.66 -11.82 18.36
CA ALA A 134 -3.46 -11.54 19.11
C ALA A 134 -2.25 -12.28 18.50
N GLY A 135 -1.09 -11.63 18.55
CA GLY A 135 0.17 -12.17 18.02
C GLY A 135 0.51 -11.70 16.60
N LEU A 136 -0.37 -10.97 15.91
CA LEU A 136 -0.07 -10.32 14.63
C LEU A 136 1.21 -9.48 14.75
N ILE A 137 2.14 -9.64 13.81
CA ILE A 137 3.35 -8.84 13.74
C ILE A 137 3.03 -7.50 13.07
N HIS A 138 3.18 -6.41 13.80
CA HIS A 138 3.11 -5.06 13.26
C HIS A 138 4.52 -4.54 13.03
N HIS A 139 4.95 -4.48 11.77
CA HIS A 139 6.26 -4.02 11.36
C HIS A 139 6.25 -2.57 10.85
N SER A 140 7.14 -1.73 11.34
CA SER A 140 7.31 -0.34 10.86
C SER A 140 8.79 0.02 10.72
N ASP A 141 9.07 1.21 10.20
CA ASP A 141 10.39 1.79 10.37
C ASP A 141 10.60 2.32 11.81
N ARG A 142 11.76 2.96 12.04
CA ARG A 142 12.13 3.61 13.29
C ARG A 142 11.73 5.10 13.32
N GLY A 143 10.61 5.47 12.70
CA GLY A 143 10.08 6.82 12.81
C GLY A 143 9.62 7.12 14.24
N SER A 144 9.78 8.37 14.69
CA SER A 144 9.39 8.77 16.05
C SER A 144 7.90 8.54 16.33
N GLN A 145 7.06 8.58 15.30
CA GLN A 145 5.62 8.31 15.39
C GLN A 145 5.31 6.85 15.76
N TYR A 146 6.11 5.89 15.27
CA TYR A 146 5.95 4.46 15.56
C TYR A 146 6.64 4.05 16.87
N CYS A 147 7.67 4.79 17.29
CA CYS A 147 8.33 4.64 18.59
C CYS A 147 7.62 5.40 19.74
N ALA A 148 6.59 6.20 19.43
CA ALA A 148 5.86 6.95 20.43
C ALA A 148 5.11 6.03 21.41
N TYR A 149 5.12 6.39 22.70
CA TYR A 149 4.48 5.62 23.76
C TYR A 149 3.01 5.29 23.46
N ASP A 150 2.20 6.28 23.09
CA ASP A 150 0.77 6.07 22.81
C ASP A 150 0.53 5.08 21.65
N TYR A 151 1.42 5.08 20.65
CA TYR A 151 1.34 4.12 19.55
C TYR A 151 1.63 2.69 20.03
N ARG A 152 2.65 2.55 20.87
CA ARG A 152 3.04 1.27 21.48
C ARG A 152 1.94 0.72 22.40
N VAL A 153 1.29 1.58 23.18
CA VAL A 153 0.16 1.20 24.04
C VAL A 153 -0.99 0.60 23.22
N ILE A 154 -1.33 1.19 22.06
CA ILE A 154 -2.35 0.62 21.17
C ILE A 154 -1.92 -0.77 20.68
N GLN A 155 -0.65 -0.95 20.29
CA GLN A 155 -0.16 -2.27 19.86
C GLN A 155 -0.28 -3.32 20.97
N GLU A 156 0.11 -2.96 22.20
CA GLU A 156 0.06 -3.86 23.35
C GLU A 156 -1.38 -4.22 23.76
N GLN A 157 -2.30 -3.24 23.78
CA GLN A 157 -3.71 -3.46 24.11
C GLN A 157 -4.41 -4.45 23.17
N PHE A 158 -4.01 -4.46 21.89
CA PHE A 158 -4.56 -5.39 20.88
C PHE A 158 -3.69 -6.66 20.71
N GLY A 159 -2.69 -6.86 21.57
CA GLY A 159 -1.84 -8.06 21.55
C GLY A 159 -0.93 -8.16 20.32
N LEU A 160 -0.58 -7.03 19.68
CA LEU A 160 0.29 -7.00 18.51
C LEU A 160 1.76 -7.17 18.90
N LYS A 161 2.51 -7.94 18.11
CA LYS A 161 3.97 -8.05 18.24
C LYS A 161 4.63 -6.94 17.45
N THR A 162 5.26 -5.99 18.14
CA THR A 162 5.93 -4.88 17.45
C THR A 162 7.26 -5.32 16.88
N SER A 163 7.50 -4.97 15.62
CA SER A 163 8.71 -5.26 14.87
C SER A 163 9.18 -3.98 14.18
N MET A 164 10.48 -3.70 14.16
CA MET A 164 11.00 -2.49 13.51
C MET A 164 12.19 -2.79 12.60
N SER A 165 12.30 -2.05 11.50
CA SER A 165 13.42 -2.14 10.58
C SER A 165 14.76 -1.78 11.23
N ARG A 166 15.87 -2.18 10.61
CA ARG A 166 17.19 -1.62 10.94
C ARG A 166 17.29 -0.18 10.48
N LYS A 167 18.09 0.62 11.19
CA LYS A 167 18.34 2.02 10.83
C LYS A 167 18.86 2.10 9.40
N GLY A 168 18.19 2.89 8.55
CA GLY A 168 18.60 3.14 7.17
C GLY A 168 18.43 1.95 6.20
N ASN A 169 17.76 0.86 6.61
CA ASN A 169 17.55 -0.29 5.74
C ASN A 169 16.14 -0.31 5.17
N CYS A 170 15.98 0.19 3.95
CA CYS A 170 14.72 0.21 3.21
C CYS A 170 14.16 -1.20 2.92
N TYR A 171 15.03 -2.18 2.70
CA TYR A 171 14.63 -3.55 2.36
C TYR A 171 13.85 -4.25 3.49
N ASP A 172 14.07 -3.84 4.74
CA ASP A 172 13.34 -4.36 5.90
C ASP A 172 11.84 -3.99 5.86
N ASN A 173 11.42 -2.98 5.08
CA ASN A 173 10.02 -2.59 4.89
C ASN A 173 9.54 -2.65 3.41
N ALA A 174 10.24 -3.44 2.59
CA ALA A 174 10.05 -3.48 1.14
C ALA A 174 8.58 -3.64 0.65
N PRO A 175 7.69 -4.44 1.30
CA PRO A 175 6.31 -4.57 0.84
C PRO A 175 5.51 -3.26 0.91
N MET A 176 5.81 -2.40 1.88
CA MET A 176 5.19 -1.10 2.03
C MET A 176 5.82 -0.06 1.07
N GLU A 177 7.15 -0.07 0.91
CA GLU A 177 7.81 0.79 -0.08
C GLU A 177 7.31 0.53 -1.51
N SER A 178 7.14 -0.75 -1.86
CA SER A 178 6.54 -1.18 -3.11
C SER A 178 5.12 -0.66 -3.27
N PHE A 179 4.34 -0.65 -2.18
CA PHE A 179 3.03 -0.03 -2.19
C PHE A 179 3.15 1.46 -2.47
N TRP A 180 3.95 2.25 -1.74
CA TRP A 180 4.04 3.70 -1.99
C TRP A 180 4.50 4.09 -3.39
N GLY A 181 5.35 3.27 -4.02
CA GLY A 181 5.71 3.45 -5.44
C GLY A 181 4.49 3.36 -6.36
N THR A 182 3.50 2.55 -6.02
CA THR A 182 2.32 2.27 -6.85
C THR A 182 1.40 3.49 -7.02
N PRO A 183 0.75 4.08 -6.00
CA PRO A 183 -0.11 5.25 -6.16
C PRO A 183 0.68 6.45 -6.66
N LYS A 184 1.96 6.60 -6.30
CA LYS A 184 2.81 7.67 -6.83
C LYS A 184 3.00 7.56 -8.35
N ASN A 185 3.18 6.36 -8.88
CA ASN A 185 3.36 6.13 -10.31
C ASN A 185 2.04 6.13 -11.09
N GLU A 186 1.01 5.53 -10.52
CA GLU A 186 -0.26 5.25 -11.21
C GLU A 186 -1.29 6.38 -11.08
N SER A 187 -1.19 7.25 -10.05
CA SER A 187 -2.17 8.31 -9.79
C SER A 187 -1.55 9.64 -9.36
N LEU A 188 -0.98 9.72 -8.16
CA LEU A 188 -0.72 10.98 -7.45
C LEU A 188 0.25 11.93 -8.17
N SER A 189 1.17 11.41 -8.99
CA SER A 189 2.11 12.27 -9.72
C SER A 189 1.52 12.93 -10.97
N HIS A 190 0.30 12.54 -11.37
CA HIS A 190 -0.42 13.10 -12.52
C HIS A 190 -1.35 14.24 -12.14
N TYR A 191 -1.37 14.62 -10.87
CA TYR A 191 -2.18 15.73 -10.36
C TYR A 191 -1.32 16.91 -9.92
N ARG A 192 -1.94 18.09 -9.96
CA ARG A 192 -1.50 19.30 -9.28
C ARG A 192 -2.64 19.71 -8.35
N PHE A 193 -2.60 19.24 -7.12
CA PHE A 193 -3.67 19.47 -6.15
C PHE A 193 -3.67 20.91 -5.68
N ASN A 194 -4.81 21.59 -5.80
CA ASN A 194 -4.98 22.96 -5.31
C ASN A 194 -5.02 22.99 -3.78
N ASN A 195 -5.68 22.01 -3.16
CA ASN A 195 -5.82 21.91 -1.72
C ASN A 195 -5.68 20.47 -1.22
N ARG A 196 -5.62 20.31 0.10
CA ARG A 196 -5.53 18.99 0.74
C ARG A 196 -6.77 18.12 0.52
N ASP A 197 -7.95 18.70 0.44
CA ASP A 197 -9.21 17.95 0.27
C ASP A 197 -9.33 17.27 -1.10
N GLU A 198 -8.84 17.92 -2.17
CA GLU A 198 -8.70 17.30 -3.49
C GLU A 198 -7.77 16.07 -3.44
N ALA A 199 -6.63 16.21 -2.77
CA ALA A 199 -5.68 15.11 -2.60
C ALA A 199 -6.27 13.97 -1.76
N ILE A 200 -6.98 14.29 -0.67
CA ILE A 200 -7.68 13.32 0.19
C ILE A 200 -8.69 12.52 -0.63
N SER A 201 -9.50 13.20 -1.42
CA SER A 201 -10.52 12.59 -2.28
C SER A 201 -9.89 11.60 -3.27
N VAL A 202 -8.84 12.00 -3.97
CA VAL A 202 -8.13 11.13 -4.93
C VAL A 202 -7.44 9.94 -4.24
N ILE A 203 -6.81 10.15 -3.09
CA ILE A 203 -6.14 9.07 -2.34
C ILE A 203 -7.16 8.06 -1.82
N ARG A 204 -8.26 8.52 -1.23
CA ARG A 204 -9.33 7.66 -0.70
C ARG A 204 -9.92 6.78 -1.80
N GLU A 205 -10.34 7.40 -2.90
CA GLU A 205 -10.87 6.69 -4.07
C GLU A 205 -9.85 5.68 -4.60
N TYR A 206 -8.59 6.10 -4.73
CA TYR A 206 -7.53 5.23 -5.23
C TYR A 206 -7.31 4.02 -4.31
N ILE A 207 -7.25 4.19 -3.00
CA ILE A 207 -7.00 3.07 -2.07
C ILE A 207 -8.20 2.14 -2.03
N GLU A 208 -9.39 2.70 -1.79
CA GLU A 208 -10.58 1.91 -1.48
C GLU A 208 -11.21 1.27 -2.71
N ILE A 209 -11.28 2.00 -3.83
CA ILE A 209 -11.97 1.54 -5.03
C ILE A 209 -10.96 0.90 -5.97
N PHE A 210 -9.92 1.62 -6.35
CA PHE A 210 -9.00 1.12 -7.37
C PHE A 210 -8.06 0.04 -6.81
N TYR A 211 -7.16 0.40 -5.88
CA TYR A 211 -6.09 -0.47 -5.43
C TYR A 211 -6.60 -1.74 -4.76
N ASN A 212 -7.45 -1.63 -3.74
CA ASN A 212 -7.92 -2.80 -3.01
C ASN A 212 -8.88 -3.66 -3.85
N ARG A 213 -9.82 -3.05 -4.59
CA ARG A 213 -10.94 -3.79 -5.19
C ARG A 213 -10.79 -4.11 -6.68
N GLN A 214 -10.04 -3.31 -7.45
CA GLN A 214 -9.97 -3.44 -8.91
C GLN A 214 -8.55 -3.76 -9.42
N ARG A 215 -7.51 -3.25 -8.76
CA ARG A 215 -6.14 -3.29 -9.28
C ARG A 215 -5.56 -4.69 -9.17
N ARG A 216 -5.26 -5.29 -10.32
CA ARG A 216 -4.64 -6.60 -10.41
C ARG A 216 -3.23 -6.61 -9.84
N HIS A 217 -2.93 -7.63 -9.04
CA HIS A 217 -1.63 -7.81 -8.41
C HIS A 217 -1.02 -9.16 -8.83
N SER A 218 0.15 -9.15 -9.46
CA SER A 218 0.77 -10.37 -10.02
C SER A 218 1.09 -11.42 -8.96
N ARG A 219 1.54 -11.00 -7.77
CA ARG A 219 1.79 -11.90 -6.62
C ARG A 219 0.53 -12.69 -6.20
N LEU A 220 -0.66 -12.13 -6.45
CA LEU A 220 -1.93 -12.72 -6.02
C LEU A 220 -2.58 -13.57 -7.12
N GLY A 221 -1.87 -13.92 -8.19
CA GLY A 221 -2.46 -14.58 -9.34
C GLY A 221 -3.22 -13.62 -10.27
N ASN A 222 -2.86 -12.34 -10.27
CA ASN A 222 -3.40 -11.30 -11.16
C ASN A 222 -4.88 -10.95 -10.92
N ILE A 223 -5.36 -11.13 -9.69
CA ILE A 223 -6.61 -10.59 -9.16
C ILE A 223 -6.34 -9.42 -8.20
N SER A 224 -7.41 -8.73 -7.78
CA SER A 224 -7.29 -7.63 -6.82
C SER A 224 -7.06 -8.14 -5.39
N PRO A 225 -6.43 -7.32 -4.51
CA PRO A 225 -6.25 -7.65 -3.10
C PRO A 225 -7.53 -8.13 -2.39
N ALA A 226 -8.66 -7.44 -2.59
CA ALA A 226 -9.94 -7.80 -2.00
C ALA A 226 -10.48 -9.13 -2.56
N ALA A 227 -10.39 -9.35 -3.88
CA ALA A 227 -10.82 -10.62 -4.48
C ALA A 227 -9.96 -11.80 -4.00
N PHE A 228 -8.66 -11.56 -3.75
CA PHE A 228 -7.77 -12.57 -3.18
C PHE A 228 -8.17 -12.92 -1.74
N ARG A 229 -8.45 -11.91 -0.89
CA ARG A 229 -8.96 -12.14 0.46
C ARG A 229 -10.28 -12.92 0.45
N GLU A 230 -11.21 -12.55 -0.42
CA GLU A 230 -12.49 -13.25 -0.56
C GLU A 230 -12.30 -14.73 -0.94
N LYS A 231 -11.45 -14.99 -1.94
CA LYS A 231 -11.09 -16.35 -2.35
C LYS A 231 -10.47 -17.17 -1.22
N TYR A 232 -9.62 -16.56 -0.39
CA TYR A 232 -9.05 -17.22 0.78
C TYR A 232 -10.13 -17.65 1.78
N HIS A 233 -11.09 -16.78 2.09
CA HIS A 233 -12.18 -17.11 3.01
C HIS A 233 -13.13 -18.18 2.45
N GLN A 234 -13.37 -18.19 1.13
CA GLN A 234 -14.17 -19.24 0.48
C GLN A 234 -13.48 -20.61 0.51
N MET A 235 -12.15 -20.66 0.50
CA MET A 235 -11.38 -21.91 0.57
C MET A 235 -11.17 -22.41 2.01
N ALA A 236 -11.29 -21.52 3.00
CA ALA A 236 -11.11 -21.84 4.41
C ALA A 236 -12.43 -22.16 5.15
N ALA A 237 -13.57 -21.84 4.53
CA ALA A 237 -14.91 -22.20 5.00
C ALA A 237 -15.27 -23.62 4.54
#